data_AF-A0A845USJ8-F1
#
_entry.id   AF-A0A845USJ8-F1
#
_cell.length_a   1.000
_cell.length_b   1.000
_cell.length_c   1.000
_cell.angle_alpha   90.00
_cell.angle_beta   90.00
_cell.angle_gamma   90.00
#
_symmetry.space_group_name_H-M   'P 1'
#
loop_
_entity.id
_entity.type
_entity.pdbx_description
1 polymer ?
#
loop_
_entity_poly.entity_id
_entity_poly.type
_entity_poly.pdbx_seq_one_letter_code
_entity_poly.pdbx_strand_id
1 'polypeptide(L)'
;MDYKAIATWALGHSTGASATCIARHMMGLPVGGDFPHDSGDFGRCEALLDAVPELRARLPEMAAVSDMWAKLVENWDLIREADDQFMFIMNLRNEVRNERAAASPRV
;
A
#
# COMPACT_ATOMS: atom_id res chain seq x y z
N MET A 1 17.75 5.79 6.54
CA MET A 1 16.92 4.58 6.52
C MET A 1 17.37 3.70 7.67
N ASP A 2 16.53 3.49 8.69
CA ASP A 2 16.87 2.59 9.78
C ASP A 2 16.64 1.12 9.34
N TYR A 3 17.71 0.49 8.85
CA TYR A 3 17.66 -0.91 8.42
C TYR A 3 17.39 -1.89 9.58
N LYS A 4 17.71 -1.52 10.82
CA LYS A 4 17.46 -2.36 11.99
C LYS A 4 15.98 -2.36 12.33
N ALA A 5 15.31 -1.22 12.26
CA ALA A 5 13.86 -1.12 12.46
C ALA A 5 13.11 -1.95 11.41
N ILE A 6 13.50 -1.84 10.13
CA ILE A 6 12.93 -2.64 9.04
C ILE A 6 13.16 -4.14 9.26
N ALA A 7 14.40 -4.54 9.61
CA ALA A 7 14.70 -5.95 9.87
C ALA A 7 13.91 -6.49 11.08
N THR A 8 13.75 -5.67 12.12
CA THR A 8 12.97 -6.03 13.32
C THR A 8 11.50 -6.25 12.98
N TRP A 9 10.91 -5.35 12.20
CA TRP A 9 9.55 -5.54 11.67
C TRP A 9 9.44 -6.79 10.79
N ALA A 10 10.38 -6.97 9.86
CA ALA A 10 10.35 -8.06 8.88
C ALA A 10 10.52 -9.45 9.53
N LEU A 11 11.19 -9.52 10.68
CA LEU A 11 11.33 -10.75 11.49
C LEU A 11 10.21 -10.89 12.54
N GLY A 12 9.31 -9.91 12.64
CA GLY A 12 8.13 -9.95 13.50
C GLY A 12 6.97 -10.71 12.89
N HIS A 13 5.81 -10.66 13.55
CA HIS A 13 4.60 -11.40 13.13
C HIS A 13 3.58 -10.55 12.36
N SER A 14 3.81 -9.23 12.27
CA SER A 14 2.88 -8.28 11.62
C SER A 14 3.36 -7.88 10.22
N THR A 15 3.68 -8.89 9.40
CA THR A 15 4.11 -8.73 8.00
C THR A 15 3.02 -9.17 7.02
N GLY A 16 3.04 -8.68 5.78
CA GLY A 16 2.15 -9.11 4.71
C GLY A 16 2.68 -8.68 3.34
N ALA A 17 2.06 -9.17 2.25
CA ALA A 17 2.53 -8.88 0.88
C ALA A 17 2.52 -7.38 0.57
N SER A 18 1.43 -6.69 0.92
CA SER A 18 1.26 -5.24 0.76
C SER A 18 2.30 -4.42 1.53
N ALA A 19 2.51 -4.73 2.82
CA ALA A 19 3.50 -4.05 3.66
C ALA A 19 4.94 -4.35 3.18
N THR A 20 5.21 -5.58 2.75
CA THR A 20 6.49 -5.97 2.16
C THR A 20 6.75 -5.22 0.86
N CYS A 21 5.70 -4.95 0.06
CA CYS A 21 5.80 -4.13 -1.13
C CYS A 21 6.31 -2.71 -0.80
N ILE A 22 5.76 -2.07 0.24
CA ILE A 22 6.26 -0.76 0.74
C ILE A 22 7.74 -0.88 1.12
N ALA A 23 8.09 -1.78 2.03
CA ALA A 23 9.46 -1.90 2.52
C ALA A 23 10.46 -2.15 1.38
N ARG A 24 10.13 -3.03 0.44
CA ARG A 24 10.97 -3.35 -0.72
C ARG A 24 11.14 -2.14 -1.64
N HIS A 25 10.06 -1.46 -2.01
CA HIS A 25 10.13 -0.28 -2.86
C HIS A 25 11.03 0.80 -2.24
N MET A 26 10.84 1.08 -0.95
CA MET A 26 11.60 2.11 -0.24
C MET A 26 13.07 1.76 -0.02
N MET A 27 13.40 0.46 -0.08
CA MET A 27 14.77 -0.06 -0.08
C MET A 27 15.39 -0.15 -1.50
N GLY A 28 14.66 0.24 -2.56
CA GLY A 28 15.12 0.15 -3.94
C GLY A 28 15.14 -1.28 -4.50
N LEU A 29 14.35 -2.18 -3.93
CA LEU A 29 14.24 -3.58 -4.35
C LEU A 29 13.06 -3.76 -5.33
N PRO A 30 13.11 -4.76 -6.24
CA PRO A 30 12.00 -5.04 -7.15
C PRO A 30 10.70 -5.40 -6.40
N VAL A 31 9.55 -4.97 -6.92
CA VAL A 31 8.22 -5.23 -6.34
C VAL A 31 7.24 -5.75 -7.39
N GLY A 32 6.30 -6.60 -6.98
CA GLY A 32 5.22 -7.12 -7.84
C GLY A 32 3.99 -6.22 -7.88
N GLY A 33 3.95 -5.17 -7.04
CA GLY A 33 2.82 -4.26 -6.94
C GLY A 33 1.70 -4.73 -6.02
N ASP A 34 1.94 -5.74 -5.16
CA ASP A 34 1.01 -6.18 -4.12
C ASP A 34 0.53 -4.99 -3.29
N PHE A 35 -0.77 -4.93 -3.01
CA PHE A 35 -1.44 -3.82 -2.35
C PHE A 35 -2.48 -4.35 -1.35
N PRO A 36 -2.90 -3.56 -0.35
CA PRO A 36 -3.89 -4.03 0.61
C PRO A 36 -5.25 -4.27 -0.05
N HIS A 37 -5.83 -5.46 0.18
CA HIS A 37 -7.16 -5.82 -0.35
C HIS A 37 -8.27 -5.68 0.68
N ASP A 38 -7.92 -5.69 1.97
CA ASP A 38 -8.83 -5.59 3.08
C ASP A 38 -8.24 -4.79 4.26
N SER A 39 -9.00 -4.65 5.33
CA SER A 39 -8.59 -3.95 6.56
C SER A 39 -7.40 -4.62 7.25
N GLY A 40 -7.26 -5.95 7.15
CA GLY A 40 -6.15 -6.69 7.74
C GLY A 40 -4.83 -6.43 7.00
N ASP A 41 -4.86 -6.42 5.67
CA ASP A 41 -3.72 -6.03 4.85
C ASP A 41 -3.33 -4.57 5.10
N PHE A 42 -4.32 -3.67 5.19
CA PHE A 42 -4.08 -2.25 5.46
C PHE A 42 -3.48 -2.06 6.86
N GLY A 43 -4.01 -2.74 7.88
CA GLY A 43 -3.47 -2.70 9.24
C GLY A 43 -2.03 -3.19 9.34
N ARG A 44 -1.62 -4.16 8.52
CA ARG A 44 -0.21 -4.58 8.42
C ARG A 44 0.68 -3.53 7.76
N CYS A 45 0.16 -2.77 6.79
CA CYS A 45 0.87 -1.60 6.25
C CYS A 45 1.04 -0.53 7.33
N GLU A 46 -0.01 -0.17 8.07
CA GLU A 46 0.08 0.78 9.18
C GLU A 46 1.10 0.34 10.23
N ALA A 47 1.10 -0.95 10.61
CA ALA A 47 2.05 -1.48 11.57
C ALA A 47 3.52 -1.34 11.11
N LEU A 48 3.80 -1.48 9.81
CA LEU A 48 5.12 -1.18 9.24
C LEU A 48 5.44 0.32 9.38
N LEU A 49 4.50 1.19 9.00
CA LEU A 49 4.70 2.64 8.99
C LEU A 49 4.89 3.21 10.41
N ASP A 50 4.25 2.62 11.42
CA ASP A 50 4.45 2.96 12.82
C ASP A 50 5.80 2.44 13.34
N ALA A 51 6.22 1.25 12.91
CA ALA A 51 7.52 0.68 13.28
C ALA A 51 8.70 1.41 12.61
N VAL A 52 8.50 2.00 11.44
CA VAL A 52 9.52 2.71 10.66
C VAL A 52 8.95 4.04 10.15
N PRO A 53 8.85 5.09 11.00
CA PRO A 53 8.20 6.35 10.66
C PRO A 53 8.79 7.08 9.45
N GLU A 54 10.05 6.84 9.09
CA GLU A 54 10.65 7.39 7.88
C GLU A 54 9.95 6.88 6.61
N LEU A 55 9.37 5.68 6.64
CA LEU A 55 8.58 5.16 5.53
C LEU A 55 7.24 5.86 5.38
N ARG A 56 6.66 6.34 6.49
CA ARG A 56 5.41 7.11 6.47
C ARG A 56 5.59 8.42 5.71
N ALA A 57 6.69 9.13 5.95
CA ALA A 57 7.02 10.35 5.22
C ALA A 57 7.24 10.09 3.70
N ARG A 58 7.68 8.90 3.34
CA ARG A 58 7.95 8.48 1.96
C ARG A 58 6.78 7.78 1.28
N LEU A 59 5.69 7.52 2.00
CA LEU A 59 4.53 6.79 1.48
C LEU A 59 4.02 7.31 0.11
N PRO A 60 4.02 8.63 -0.20
CA PRO A 60 3.66 9.11 -1.52
C PRO A 60 4.48 8.52 -2.69
N GLU A 61 5.71 8.07 -2.47
CA GLU A 61 6.54 7.41 -3.51
C GLU A 61 5.88 6.14 -4.05
N MET A 62 5.03 5.47 -3.25
CA MET A 62 4.32 4.27 -3.69
C MET A 62 3.39 4.52 -4.88
N ALA A 63 2.96 5.75 -5.14
CA ALA A 63 2.18 6.08 -6.34
C ALA A 63 2.86 5.64 -7.65
N ALA A 64 4.19 5.54 -7.67
CA ALA A 64 4.96 5.07 -8.82
C ALA A 64 4.89 3.54 -9.03
N VAL A 65 4.40 2.77 -8.05
CA VAL A 65 4.37 1.30 -8.12
C VAL A 65 3.22 0.80 -9.00
N SER A 66 2.03 1.38 -8.89
CA SER A 66 0.88 1.05 -9.72
C SER A 66 -0.24 2.09 -9.58
N ASP A 67 -1.18 2.12 -10.53
CA ASP A 67 -2.38 2.97 -10.43
C ASP A 67 -3.17 2.70 -9.13
N MET A 68 -3.17 1.45 -8.65
CA MET A 68 -3.81 1.12 -7.38
C MET A 68 -3.08 1.75 -6.20
N TRP A 69 -1.75 1.70 -6.18
CA TRP A 69 -0.98 2.39 -5.13
C TRP A 69 -1.17 3.90 -5.21
N ALA A 70 -1.25 4.49 -6.41
CA ALA A 70 -1.55 5.91 -6.58
C ALA A 70 -2.89 6.30 -5.91
N LYS A 71 -3.96 5.52 -6.14
CA LYS A 71 -5.26 5.75 -5.46
C LYS A 71 -5.19 5.51 -3.96
N LEU A 72 -4.47 4.48 -3.50
CA LEU A 72 -4.35 4.18 -2.07
C LEU A 72 -3.63 5.30 -1.31
N VAL A 73 -2.51 5.82 -1.83
CA VAL A 73 -1.76 6.87 -1.13
C VAL A 73 -2.52 8.20 -1.12
N GLU A 74 -3.26 8.51 -2.19
CA GLU A 74 -4.13 9.69 -2.27
C GLU A 74 -5.24 9.64 -1.21
N ASN A 75 -5.75 8.46 -0.90
CA ASN A 75 -6.88 8.24 0.01
C ASN A 75 -6.47 7.66 1.37
N TRP A 76 -5.18 7.66 1.70
CA TRP A 76 -4.66 6.87 2.82
C TRP A 76 -5.31 7.21 4.16
N ASP A 77 -5.41 8.51 4.47
CA ASP A 77 -6.01 8.99 5.71
C ASP A 77 -7.53 8.71 5.75
N LEU A 78 -8.22 8.82 4.60
CA LEU A 78 -9.64 8.47 4.50
C LEU A 78 -9.89 6.98 4.73
N ILE A 79 -9.01 6.11 4.21
CA ILE A 79 -9.07 4.67 4.48
C ILE A 79 -8.87 4.42 5.98
N ARG A 80 -7.90 5.10 6.61
CA ARG A 80 -7.64 4.95 8.05
C ARG A 80 -8.85 5.35 8.90
N GLU A 81 -9.58 6.37 8.47
CA GLU A 81 -10.76 6.91 9.17
C GLU A 81 -12.08 6.21 8.82
N ALA A 82 -12.10 5.37 7.78
CA ALA A 82 -13.31 4.70 7.32
C ALA A 82 -13.82 3.65 8.33
N ASP A 83 -15.13 3.68 8.61
CA ASP A 83 -15.81 2.65 9.40
C ASP A 83 -15.67 1.26 8.78
N ASP A 84 -15.68 1.19 7.44
CA ASP A 84 -15.50 -0.03 6.66
C ASP A 84 -14.37 0.15 5.63
N GLN A 85 -13.15 -0.11 6.07
CA GLN A 85 -11.96 -0.02 5.24
C GLN A 85 -11.98 -1.03 4.08
N PHE A 86 -12.58 -2.21 4.28
CA PHE A 86 -12.68 -3.22 3.22
C PHE A 86 -13.51 -2.69 2.06
N MET A 87 -14.69 -2.14 2.35
CA MET A 87 -15.55 -1.57 1.32
C MET A 87 -14.92 -0.36 0.64
N PHE A 88 -14.20 0.49 1.41
CA PHE A 88 -13.48 1.62 0.83
C PHE A 88 -12.42 1.16 -0.18
N ILE A 89 -11.53 0.26 0.24
CA ILE A 89 -10.46 -0.29 -0.61
C ILE A 89 -11.04 -1.01 -1.83
N MET A 90 -12.13 -1.76 -1.64
CA MET A 90 -12.81 -2.44 -2.74
C MET A 90 -13.35 -1.46 -3.79
N ASN A 91 -13.90 -0.32 -3.36
CA ASN A 91 -14.41 0.71 -4.25
C ASN A 91 -13.29 1.34 -5.07
N LEU A 92 -12.18 1.73 -4.43
CA LEU A 92 -10.99 2.23 -5.14
C LEU A 92 -10.49 1.23 -6.20
N ARG A 93 -10.45 -0.06 -5.85
CA ARG A 93 -10.06 -1.11 -6.80
C ARG A 93 -10.99 -1.18 -8.00
N ASN A 94 -12.30 -1.03 -7.78
CA ASN A 94 -13.28 -1.01 -8.86
C ASN A 94 -13.12 0.23 -9.75
N GLU A 95 -12.84 1.41 -9.17
CA GLU A 95 -12.55 2.63 -9.91
C GLU A 95 -11.33 2.45 -10.83
N VAL A 96 -10.20 2.00 -10.29
CA VAL A 96 -8.98 1.73 -11.09
C VAL A 96 -9.26 0.76 -12.23
N ARG A 97 -10.01 -0.32 -11.96
CA ARG A 97 -10.39 -1.28 -13.00
C ARG A 97 -11.23 -0.62 -14.10
N ASN A 98 -12.19 0.21 -13.73
CA ASN A 98 -13.08 0.88 -14.68
C ASN A 98 -12.34 1.93 -15.51
N GLU A 99 -11.45 2.71 -14.89
CA GLU A 99 -10.56 3.68 -15.55
C GLU A 99 -9.66 2.99 -16.59
N ARG A 100 -9.04 1.86 -16.21
CA ARG A 100 -8.24 1.04 -17.14
C ARG A 100 -9.05 0.46 -18.28
N ALA A 101 -10.26 -0.02 -18.02
CA ALA A 101 -11.15 -0.53 -19.05
C ALA A 101 -11.58 0.56 -20.04
N ALA A 102 -11.80 1.79 -19.56
CA ALA A 102 -12.12 2.94 -20.41
C ALA A 102 -10.91 3.41 -21.24
N ALA A 103 -9.69 3.28 -20.71
CA ALA A 103 -8.45 3.65 -21.40
C ALA A 103 -7.98 2.62 -22.44
N SER A 104 -8.49 1.38 -22.41
CA SER A 104 -8.17 0.36 -23.40
C SER A 104 -8.93 0.63 -24.71
N PRO A 105 -8.24 0.78 -25.86
CA PRO A 105 -8.92 0.91 -27.14
C PRO A 105 -9.78 -0.33 -27.39
N ARG A 106 -11.05 -0.13 -27.78
CA ARG A 106 -11.86 -1.22 -28.33
C ARG A 106 -11.21 -1.63 -29.65
N VAL A 107 -10.63 -2.83 -29.69
CA VAL A 107 -10.17 -3.49 -30.92
C VAL A 107 -11.39 -3.94 -31.72
#